data_AF-I2NC91-F1
#
_entry.id   AF-I2NC91-F1
#
_cell.length_a   1.000
_cell.length_b   1.000
_cell.length_c   1.000
_cell.angle_alpha   90.00
_cell.angle_beta   90.00
_cell.angle_gamma   90.00
#
_symmetry.space_group_name_H-M   'P 1'
#
loop_
_entity.id
_entity.type
_entity.pdbx_description
1 polymer ?
#
loop_
_entity_poly.entity_id
_entity_poly.type
_entity_poly.pdbx_seq_one_letter_code
_entity_poly.pdbx_strand_id
1 'polypeptide(L)'
;MKIKNEKDKFSERLATAIKAEYPKGLTTSQIAIKFGLLHPTDAVTPQAVYKWLNGLAIPSFDKIETLSKWLNVEPNWLRYGGEEEQNYSALDEVLIRLIKDLNDQQKSIIVSLITSFK
;
A
#
# COMPACT_ATOMS: atom_id res chain seq x y z
N MET A 1 18.06 0.52 10.93
CA MET A 1 16.65 0.70 10.50
C MET A 1 16.59 0.34 9.02
N LYS A 2 15.97 -0.79 8.65
CA LYS A 2 15.83 -1.15 7.22
C LYS A 2 14.82 -0.18 6.59
N ILE A 3 15.22 0.53 5.55
CA ILE A 3 14.30 1.32 4.74
C ILE A 3 13.37 0.32 4.05
N LYS A 4 12.09 0.33 4.42
CA LYS A 4 11.07 -0.55 3.82
C LYS A 4 10.83 -0.10 2.39
N ASN A 5 11.00 -1.01 1.43
CA ASN A 5 10.70 -0.73 0.04
C ASN A 5 9.20 -0.92 -0.24
N GLU A 6 8.73 -0.53 -1.43
CA GLU A 6 7.31 -0.63 -1.79
C GLU A 6 6.76 -2.08 -1.76
N LYS A 7 7.62 -3.09 -1.97
CA LYS A 7 7.21 -4.49 -1.89
C LYS A 7 6.97 -4.90 -0.43
N ASP A 8 7.79 -4.43 0.49
CA ASP A 8 7.61 -4.65 1.93
C ASP A 8 6.29 -4.03 2.39
N LYS A 9 6.02 -2.77 2.00
CA LYS A 9 4.75 -2.08 2.33
C LYS A 9 3.53 -2.82 1.77
N PHE A 10 3.57 -3.23 0.50
CA PHE A 10 2.52 -4.04 -0.11
C PHE A 10 2.27 -5.33 0.68
N SER A 11 3.34 -6.02 1.07
CA SER A 11 3.23 -7.29 1.82
C SER A 11 2.55 -7.09 3.18
N GLU A 12 2.85 -5.99 3.87
CA GLU A 12 2.24 -5.64 5.15
C GLU A 12 0.76 -5.31 5.01
N ARG A 13 0.38 -4.55 3.97
CA ARG A 13 -1.02 -4.24 3.68
C ARG A 13 -1.81 -5.51 3.33
N LEU A 14 -1.24 -6.37 2.49
CA LEU A 14 -1.86 -7.64 2.12
C LEU A 14 -2.05 -8.56 3.34
N ALA A 15 -1.01 -8.71 4.18
CA ALA A 15 -1.10 -9.50 5.39
C ALA A 15 -2.15 -8.93 6.37
N THR A 16 -2.23 -7.61 6.48
CA THR A 16 -3.22 -6.91 7.31
C THR A 16 -4.64 -7.16 6.82
N ALA A 17 -4.89 -7.01 5.53
CA ALA A 17 -6.19 -7.26 4.92
C ALA A 17 -6.63 -8.73 5.08
N ILE A 18 -5.71 -9.68 4.89
CA ILE A 18 -6.00 -11.11 5.13
C ILE A 18 -6.34 -11.36 6.60
N LYS A 19 -5.62 -10.75 7.54
CA LYS A 19 -5.88 -10.93 8.97
C LYS A 19 -7.21 -10.31 9.40
N ALA A 20 -7.63 -9.23 8.76
CA ALA A 20 -8.92 -8.59 9.01
C ALA A 20 -10.08 -9.51 8.62
N GLU A 21 -10.01 -10.12 7.44
CA GLU A 21 -11.05 -11.03 6.94
C GLU A 21 -10.95 -12.44 7.56
N TYR A 22 -9.73 -12.91 7.84
CA TYR A 22 -9.42 -14.23 8.37
C TYR A 22 -8.54 -14.13 9.63
N PRO A 23 -9.12 -13.89 10.83
CA PRO A 23 -8.36 -13.68 12.07
C PRO A 23 -7.47 -14.86 12.49
N LYS A 24 -7.84 -16.09 12.09
CA LYS A 24 -7.04 -17.31 12.33
C LYS A 24 -5.86 -17.46 11.36
N GLY A 25 -5.73 -16.56 10.39
CA GLY A 25 -4.76 -16.65 9.31
C GLY A 25 -5.16 -17.67 8.22
N LEU A 26 -4.47 -17.59 7.10
CA LEU A 26 -4.55 -18.55 6.01
C LEU A 26 -3.15 -18.98 5.60
N THR A 27 -3.00 -20.25 5.21
CA THR A 27 -1.76 -20.73 4.60
C THR A 27 -1.63 -20.21 3.17
N THR A 28 -0.41 -20.16 2.64
CA THR A 28 -0.15 -19.76 1.24
C THR A 28 -0.93 -20.61 0.24
N SER A 29 -1.10 -21.91 0.52
CA SER A 29 -1.92 -22.82 -0.29
C SER A 29 -3.40 -22.49 -0.24
N GLN A 30 -3.93 -22.17 0.95
CA GLN A 30 -5.34 -21.78 1.08
C GLN A 30 -5.65 -20.47 0.36
N ILE A 31 -4.75 -19.49 0.45
CA ILE A 31 -4.86 -18.22 -0.28
C ILE A 31 -4.81 -18.46 -1.79
N ALA A 32 -3.88 -19.29 -2.26
CA ALA A 32 -3.75 -19.63 -3.68
C ALA A 32 -5.04 -20.29 -4.23
N ILE A 33 -5.62 -21.23 -3.49
CA ILE A 33 -6.88 -21.89 -3.84
C ILE A 33 -8.02 -20.87 -3.88
N LYS A 34 -8.20 -20.07 -2.82
CA LYS A 34 -9.27 -19.06 -2.76
C LYS A 34 -9.15 -18.02 -3.87
N PHE A 35 -7.93 -17.57 -4.15
CA PHE A 35 -7.65 -16.66 -5.26
C PHE A 35 -8.07 -17.28 -6.60
N GLY A 36 -7.68 -18.53 -6.87
CA GLY A 36 -8.01 -19.23 -8.11
C GLY A 36 -9.51 -19.41 -8.33
N LEU A 37 -10.32 -19.49 -7.27
CA LEU A 37 -11.78 -19.54 -7.37
C LEU A 37 -12.42 -18.22 -7.77
N LEU A 38 -11.72 -17.10 -7.56
CA LEU A 38 -12.23 -15.74 -7.80
C LEU A 38 -11.63 -15.10 -9.04
N HIS A 39 -10.51 -15.60 -9.54
CA HIS A 39 -9.81 -15.05 -10.69
C HIS A 39 -10.20 -15.78 -11.99
N PRO A 40 -10.63 -15.07 -13.05
CA PRO A 40 -11.20 -15.68 -14.24
C PRO A 40 -10.19 -16.35 -15.18
N THR A 41 -8.92 -15.94 -15.16
CA THR A 41 -7.93 -16.31 -16.19
C THR A 41 -6.86 -17.28 -15.71
N ASP A 42 -6.24 -17.02 -14.55
CA ASP A 42 -5.12 -17.82 -14.05
C ASP A 42 -5.17 -18.10 -12.53
N ALA A 43 -5.04 -19.36 -12.13
CA ALA A 43 -4.76 -19.70 -10.74
C ALA A 43 -3.32 -19.30 -10.36
N VAL A 44 -3.12 -18.86 -9.12
CA VAL A 44 -1.80 -18.50 -8.61
C VAL A 44 -1.21 -19.67 -7.82
N THR A 45 0.11 -19.83 -7.87
CA THR A 45 0.77 -20.88 -7.10
C THR A 45 0.97 -20.45 -5.63
N PRO A 46 1.05 -21.40 -4.67
CA PRO A 46 1.39 -21.06 -3.28
C PRO A 46 2.72 -20.30 -3.16
N GLN A 47 3.67 -20.55 -4.08
CA GLN A 47 4.94 -19.84 -4.14
C GLN A 47 4.78 -18.37 -4.56
N ALA A 48 3.84 -18.07 -5.45
CA ALA A 48 3.52 -16.69 -5.81
C ALA A 48 2.97 -15.93 -4.60
N VAL A 49 2.02 -16.55 -3.88
CA VAL A 49 1.48 -15.99 -2.63
C VAL A 49 2.57 -15.78 -1.58
N TYR A 50 3.47 -16.75 -1.41
CA TYR A 50 4.61 -16.61 -0.50
C TYR A 50 5.45 -15.37 -0.85
N LYS A 51 5.75 -15.16 -2.14
CA LYS A 51 6.49 -13.97 -2.59
C LYS A 51 5.76 -12.66 -2.29
N TRP A 52 4.43 -12.64 -2.39
CA TRP A 52 3.61 -11.48 -2.07
C TRP A 52 3.62 -11.15 -0.57
N LEU A 53 3.45 -12.17 0.28
CA LEU A 53 3.41 -12.02 1.74
C LEU A 53 4.77 -11.69 2.37
N ASN A 54 5.87 -11.97 1.67
CA ASN A 54 7.23 -11.71 2.15
C ASN A 54 7.92 -10.53 1.43
N GLY A 55 7.17 -9.70 0.69
CA GLY A 55 7.72 -8.52 0.02
C GLY A 55 8.73 -8.83 -1.10
N LEU A 56 8.72 -10.04 -1.65
CA LEU A 56 9.64 -10.45 -2.71
C LEU A 56 9.14 -10.03 -4.10
N ALA A 57 7.82 -9.95 -4.26
CA ALA A 57 7.17 -9.55 -5.51
C ALA A 57 5.85 -8.82 -5.26
N ILE A 58 5.49 -7.91 -6.16
CA ILE A 58 4.15 -7.30 -6.24
C ILE A 58 3.41 -7.97 -7.41
N PRO A 59 2.17 -8.42 -7.23
CA PRO A 59 1.36 -8.97 -8.32
C PRO A 59 1.05 -7.94 -9.41
N SER A 60 0.62 -8.43 -10.56
CA SER A 60 0.05 -7.59 -11.61
C SER A 60 -1.28 -6.95 -11.17
N PHE A 61 -1.70 -5.89 -11.86
CA PHE A 61 -2.86 -5.09 -11.47
C PHE A 61 -4.17 -5.90 -11.42
N ASP A 62 -4.41 -6.77 -12.40
CA ASP A 62 -5.54 -7.70 -12.45
C ASP A 62 -5.64 -8.61 -11.21
N LYS A 63 -4.50 -9.06 -10.69
CA LYS A 63 -4.43 -9.88 -9.47
C LYS A 63 -4.66 -9.04 -8.23
N ILE A 64 -4.18 -7.79 -8.21
CA ILE A 64 -4.47 -6.83 -7.14
C ILE A 64 -5.97 -6.57 -7.08
N GLU A 65 -6.63 -6.29 -8.21
CA GLU A 65 -8.08 -6.08 -8.23
C GLU A 65 -8.85 -7.29 -7.67
N THR A 66 -8.40 -8.50 -8.01
CA THR A 66 -9.02 -9.74 -7.50
C THR A 66 -8.82 -9.89 -6.00
N LEU A 67 -7.61 -9.65 -5.50
CA LEU A 67 -7.30 -9.66 -4.06
C LEU A 67 -8.10 -8.60 -3.32
N SER A 68 -8.22 -7.40 -3.88
CA SER A 68 -8.96 -6.28 -3.32
C SER A 68 -10.45 -6.58 -3.21
N LYS A 69 -11.06 -7.15 -4.26
CA LYS A 69 -12.46 -7.62 -4.21
C LYS A 69 -12.65 -8.71 -3.17
N TRP A 70 -11.73 -9.67 -3.11
CA TRP A 70 -11.82 -10.78 -2.15
C TRP A 70 -11.69 -10.32 -0.69
N LEU A 71 -10.80 -9.37 -0.42
CA LEU A 71 -10.51 -8.86 0.92
C LEU A 71 -11.30 -7.60 1.28
N ASN A 72 -12.22 -7.17 0.42
CA ASN A 72 -13.05 -5.98 0.58
C ASN A 72 -12.25 -4.69 0.90
N VAL A 73 -11.16 -4.46 0.16
CA VAL A 73 -10.31 -3.27 0.26
C VAL A 73 -10.16 -2.57 -1.09
N GLU A 74 -9.74 -1.31 -1.10
CA GLU A 74 -9.54 -0.56 -2.34
C GLU A 74 -8.23 -1.00 -3.06
N PRO A 75 -8.22 -1.17 -4.41
CA PRO A 75 -7.04 -1.60 -5.16
C PRO A 75 -5.80 -0.69 -5.03
N ASN A 76 -5.97 0.62 -5.08
CA ASN A 76 -4.87 1.56 -4.92
C ASN A 76 -4.34 1.55 -3.49
N TRP A 77 -5.21 1.41 -2.48
CA TRP A 77 -4.82 1.24 -1.09
C TRP A 77 -3.97 -0.01 -0.91
N LEU A 78 -4.39 -1.14 -1.49
CA LEU A 78 -3.61 -2.37 -1.39
C LEU A 78 -2.23 -2.22 -2.07
N ARG A 79 -2.18 -1.59 -3.24
CA ARG A 79 -0.95 -1.45 -4.04
C ARG A 79 0.00 -0.38 -3.54
N TYR A 80 -0.50 0.81 -3.24
CA TYR A 80 0.26 2.03 -2.96
C TYR A 80 0.07 2.54 -1.55
N GLY A 81 -1.06 2.23 -0.92
CA GLY A 81 -1.41 2.71 0.41
C GLY A 81 -2.51 3.75 0.38
N GLY A 82 -2.94 4.20 1.55
CA GLY A 82 -3.81 5.37 1.64
C GLY A 82 -3.10 6.63 1.11
N GLU A 83 -3.86 7.67 0.78
CA GLU A 83 -3.33 8.97 0.32
C GLU A 83 -2.30 9.59 1.30
N GLU A 84 -2.27 9.13 2.56
CA GLU A 84 -1.30 9.51 3.58
C GLU A 84 0.06 8.79 3.48
N GLU A 85 0.15 7.70 2.71
CA GLU A 85 1.40 6.96 2.43
C GLU A 85 2.07 7.44 1.14
N GLN A 86 1.80 8.67 0.70
CA GLN A 86 2.76 9.34 -0.18
C GLN A 86 4.11 9.34 0.54
N ASN A 87 5.11 8.72 -0.09
CA ASN A 87 6.46 8.55 0.43
C ASN A 87 7.14 9.93 0.40
N TYR A 88 6.68 10.82 1.27
CA TYR A 88 7.26 12.11 1.55
C TYR A 88 8.73 11.85 1.89
N SER A 89 9.64 12.58 1.26
CA SER A 89 11.03 12.53 1.70
C SER A 89 11.10 12.89 3.19
N ALA A 90 12.19 12.53 3.88
CA ALA A 90 12.36 12.93 5.28
C ALA A 90 12.22 14.45 5.48
N LEU A 91 12.51 15.25 4.44
CA LEU A 91 12.28 16.70 4.45
C LEU A 91 10.80 17.04 4.31
N ASP A 92 10.07 16.37 3.42
CA ASP A 92 8.64 16.60 3.23
C ASP A 92 7.83 16.25 4.50
N GLU A 93 8.21 15.18 5.21
CA GLU A 93 7.58 14.83 6.50
C GLU A 93 7.77 15.94 7.55
N VAL A 94 8.97 16.53 7.61
CA VAL A 94 9.26 17.65 8.51
C VAL A 94 8.50 18.90 8.07
N LEU A 95 8.50 19.21 6.77
CA LEU A 95 7.78 20.36 6.22
C LEU A 95 6.27 20.27 6.50
N ILE A 96 5.65 19.10 6.33
CA ILE A 96 4.23 18.89 6.63
C ILE A 96 3.93 19.18 8.10
N ARG A 97 4.79 18.74 9.03
CA ARG A 97 4.64 19.05 10.46
C ARG A 97 4.74 20.55 10.72
N LEU A 98 5.79 21.19 10.20
CA LEU A 98 6.01 22.62 10.39
C LEU A 98 4.86 23.45 9.81
N ILE A 99 4.38 23.10 8.61
CA ILE A 99 3.29 23.82 7.93
C ILE A 99 1.96 23.68 8.68
N LYS A 100 1.69 22.55 9.32
CA LYS A 100 0.48 22.34 10.13
C LYS A 100 0.41 23.34 11.30
N ASP A 101 1.55 23.65 11.91
CA ASP A 101 1.63 24.53 13.08
C ASP A 101 1.59 26.04 12.73
N LEU A 102 1.61 26.40 11.45
CA LEU A 102 1.58 27.80 11.00
C LEU A 102 0.14 28.36 10.93
N ASN A 103 0.05 29.67 11.14
CA ASN A 103 -1.18 30.41 10.87
C ASN A 103 -1.37 30.73 9.38
N ASP A 104 -2.56 31.18 8.99
CA ASP A 104 -2.91 31.41 7.59
C ASP A 104 -2.08 32.51 6.92
N GLN A 105 -1.66 33.53 7.69
CA GLN A 105 -0.78 34.58 7.19
C GLN A 105 0.61 34.05 6.85
N GLN A 106 1.19 33.20 7.71
CA GLN A 106 2.48 32.55 7.50
C GLN A 106 2.43 31.58 6.32
N LYS A 107 1.36 30.80 6.19
CA LYS A 107 1.13 29.91 5.04
C LYS A 107 1.08 30.70 3.73
N SER A 108 0.39 31.84 3.71
CA SER A 108 0.30 32.71 2.53
C SER A 108 1.67 33.21 2.06
N ILE A 109 2.56 33.59 2.99
CA ILE A 109 3.93 34.01 2.67
C ILE A 109 4.74 32.85 2.09
N ILE A 110 4.63 31.66 2.66
CA ILE A 110 5.33 30.48 2.14
C ILE A 110 4.85 30.14 0.73
N VAL A 111 3.52 30.20 0.50
CA VAL A 111 2.96 29.96 -0.84
C VAL A 111 3.51 30.98 -1.84
N SER A 112 3.53 32.27 -1.50
CA SER A 112 4.05 33.31 -2.40
C SER A 112 5.53 33.11 -2.74
N LEU A 113 6.34 32.74 -1.74
CA LEU A 113 7.76 32.43 -1.90
C LEU A 113 7.98 31.20 -2.78
N ILE A 114 7.22 30.11 -2.57
CA ILE A 114 7.33 28.91 -3.41
C ILE A 114 6.94 29.23 -4.85
N THR A 115 5.87 30.01 -5.05
CA THR A 115 5.43 30.39 -6.40
C THR A 115 6.42 31.29 -7.13
N SER A 116 7.32 32.01 -6.45
CA SER A 116 8.34 32.82 -7.12
C SER A 116 9.51 32.02 -7.67
N PHE A 117 9.61 30.72 -7.34
CA PHE A 117 10.63 29.82 -7.88
C PHE A 117 10.17 29.05 -9.13
N LYS A 118 8.93 29.24 -9.57
CA LYS A 118 8.38 28.69 -10.82
C LYS A 118 8.29 29.78 -11.88
#